data_AF-A0A455SL67-F1
#
_entry.id   AF-A0A455SL67-F1
#
_cell.length_a   1.000
_cell.length_b   1.000
_cell.length_c   1.000
_cell.angle_alpha   90.00
_cell.angle_beta   90.00
_cell.angle_gamma   90.00
#
_symmetry.space_group_name_H-M   'P 1'
#
loop_
_entity.id
_entity.type
_entity.pdbx_description
1 polymer ?
#
loop_
_entity_poly.entity_id
_entity_poly.type
_entity_poly.pdbx_seq_one_letter_code
_entity_poly.pdbx_strand_id
1 'polypeptide(L)'
;MEANLKRKLQNENADWEITSDGLYVATRGFLIRRGYCCANRCKNCPYINWRDNPEWEPAPPEAVRQMRVSPKAIAGAEAMLAYHRQQLELAHDEQEQRYHRRMWTHYAHLLRCWGAGS
;
A
#
# COMPACT_ATOMS: atom_id res chain seq x y z
N MET A 1 31.92 -2.25 -1.30
CA MET A 1 30.72 -1.56 -1.81
C MET A 1 29.91 -2.42 -2.78
N GLU A 2 30.54 -3.09 -3.74
CA GLU A 2 29.85 -3.92 -4.75
C GLU A 2 29.04 -5.10 -4.20
N ALA A 3 29.50 -5.75 -3.13
CA ALA A 3 28.77 -6.86 -2.50
C ALA A 3 27.44 -6.42 -1.84
N ASN A 4 27.40 -5.20 -1.30
CA ASN A 4 26.16 -4.62 -0.77
C ASN A 4 25.21 -4.23 -1.90
N LEU A 5 25.73 -3.74 -3.03
CA LEU A 5 24.93 -3.40 -4.21
C LEU A 5 24.35 -4.66 -4.87
N LYS A 6 25.15 -5.73 -5.04
CA LYS A 6 24.68 -7.03 -5.55
C LYS A 6 23.63 -7.66 -4.63
N ARG A 7 23.80 -7.58 -3.30
CA ARG A 7 22.81 -8.08 -2.34
C ARG A 7 21.52 -7.25 -2.36
N LYS A 8 21.62 -5.94 -2.58
CA LYS A 8 20.46 -5.04 -2.77
C LYS A 8 19.70 -5.37 -4.07
N LEU A 9 20.42 -5.56 -5.19
CA LEU A 9 19.87 -5.94 -6.49
C LEU A 9 19.25 -7.36 -6.50
N GLN A 10 19.83 -8.31 -5.74
CA GLN A 10 19.23 -9.64 -5.55
C GLN A 10 17.92 -9.57 -4.76
N ASN A 11 17.83 -8.66 -3.79
CA ASN A 11 16.60 -8.45 -3.00
C ASN A 11 15.48 -7.76 -3.79
N GLU A 12 15.78 -6.94 -4.80
CA GLU A 12 14.75 -6.26 -5.61
C GLU A 12 13.86 -7.23 -6.40
N ASN A 13 14.41 -8.40 -6.76
CA ASN A 13 13.68 -9.50 -7.42
C ASN A 13 13.23 -10.61 -6.45
N ALA A 14 13.59 -10.53 -5.16
CA ALA A 14 13.18 -11.53 -4.18
C ALA A 14 11.69 -11.34 -3.84
N ASP A 15 10.94 -12.44 -3.80
CA ASP A 15 9.52 -12.40 -3.40
C ASP A 15 9.35 -12.37 -1.88
N TRP A 16 10.36 -12.84 -1.15
CA TRP A 16 10.33 -13.02 0.30
C TRP A 16 11.64 -12.57 0.95
N GLU A 17 11.52 -12.00 2.13
CA GLU A 17 12.60 -11.80 3.09
C GLU A 17 12.38 -12.75 4.26
N ILE A 18 13.47 -13.36 4.77
CA ILE A 18 13.42 -14.17 5.98
C ILE A 18 13.91 -13.31 7.15
N THR A 19 13.09 -13.16 8.18
CA THR A 19 13.46 -12.40 9.39
C THR A 19 14.45 -13.19 10.26
N SER A 20 15.06 -12.52 11.26
CA SER A 20 15.89 -13.18 12.27
C SER A 20 15.18 -14.33 12.99
N ASP A 21 13.85 -14.25 13.08
CA ASP A 21 13.00 -15.23 13.75
C ASP A 21 12.54 -16.36 12.81
N GLY A 22 13.07 -16.40 11.58
CA GLY A 22 12.72 -17.41 10.58
C GLY A 22 11.37 -17.19 9.89
N LEU A 23 10.76 -16.01 10.01
CA LEU A 23 9.47 -15.71 9.38
C LEU A 23 9.67 -15.26 7.92
N TYR A 24 8.82 -15.76 7.02
CA TYR A 24 8.77 -15.31 5.64
C TYR A 24 7.88 -14.08 5.51
N VAL A 25 8.47 -12.97 5.05
CA VAL A 25 7.79 -11.70 4.83
C VAL A 25 7.82 -11.37 3.35
N ALA A 26 6.64 -11.30 2.73
CA ALA A 26 6.51 -10.91 1.34
C ALA A 26 7.11 -9.51 1.10
N THR A 27 7.97 -9.38 0.08
CA THR A 27 8.58 -8.09 -0.25
C THR A 27 7.55 -7.12 -0.81
N ARG A 28 7.83 -5.83 -0.71
CA ARG A 28 7.00 -4.79 -1.33
C ARG A 28 6.91 -4.99 -2.85
N GLY A 29 8.02 -5.34 -3.50
CA GLY A 29 8.05 -5.61 -4.95
C GLY A 29 7.12 -6.75 -5.37
N PHE A 30 7.14 -7.87 -4.65
CA PHE A 30 6.19 -8.96 -4.88
C PHE A 30 4.74 -8.52 -4.69
N LEU A 31 4.45 -7.80 -3.60
CA LEU A 31 3.09 -7.34 -3.31
C LEU A 31 2.57 -6.38 -4.39
N ILE A 32 3.42 -5.49 -4.92
CA ILE A 32 3.09 -4.61 -6.06
C ILE A 32 2.79 -5.44 -7.31
N ARG A 33 3.64 -6.41 -7.67
CA ARG A 33 3.42 -7.30 -8.82
C ARG A 33 2.10 -8.10 -8.69
N ARG A 34 1.75 -8.50 -7.46
CA ARG A 34 0.49 -9.21 -7.16
C ARG A 34 -0.74 -8.38 -7.49
N GLY A 35 -0.71 -7.07 -7.22
CA GLY A 35 -1.69 -6.12 -7.73
C GLY A 35 -2.92 -5.85 -6.86
N TYR A 36 -3.04 -6.45 -5.68
CA TYR A 36 -4.21 -6.26 -4.80
C TYR A 36 -3.92 -6.49 -3.32
N CYS A 37 -4.80 -5.98 -2.45
CA CYS A 37 -4.74 -6.23 -1.00
C CYS A 37 -5.50 -7.51 -0.61
N CYS A 38 -4.82 -8.41 0.13
CA CYS A 38 -5.42 -9.63 0.68
C CYS A 38 -6.00 -9.44 2.10
N ALA A 39 -5.99 -8.21 2.64
CA ALA A 39 -6.48 -7.85 3.97
C ALA A 39 -5.82 -8.52 5.20
N ASN A 40 -4.64 -9.12 5.01
CA ASN A 40 -3.83 -9.71 6.10
C ASN A 40 -3.04 -8.68 6.92
N ARG A 41 -3.15 -7.38 6.62
CA ARG A 41 -2.43 -6.30 7.33
C ARG A 41 -0.90 -6.53 7.36
N CYS A 42 -0.35 -7.01 6.24
CA CYS A 42 1.07 -7.32 6.13
C CYS A 42 1.94 -6.05 6.25
N LYS A 43 3.17 -6.21 6.75
CA LYS A 43 4.13 -5.13 6.98
C LYS A 43 4.42 -4.31 5.71
N ASN A 44 4.53 -4.98 4.57
CA ASN A 44 4.94 -4.36 3.31
C ASN A 44 3.74 -4.04 2.39
N CYS A 45 2.50 -4.01 2.91
CA CYS A 45 1.31 -3.77 2.07
C CYS A 45 1.42 -2.43 1.34
N PRO A 46 1.45 -2.39 0.00
CA PRO A 46 1.59 -1.13 -0.72
C PRO A 46 0.25 -0.47 -1.02
N TYR A 47 -0.86 -1.08 -0.60
CA TYR A 47 -2.20 -0.59 -0.92
C TYR A 47 -2.88 0.13 0.24
N ILE A 48 -2.75 -0.38 1.46
CA ILE A 48 -3.35 0.26 2.64
C ILE A 48 -2.26 0.37 3.70
N ASN A 49 -2.12 1.57 4.28
CA ASN A 49 -1.17 1.82 5.37
C ASN A 49 -1.68 1.25 6.70
N TRP A 50 -1.78 -0.07 6.79
CA TRP A 50 -2.34 -0.77 7.94
C TRP A 50 -1.59 -0.57 9.26
N ARG A 51 -0.34 -0.08 9.20
CA ARG A 51 0.54 0.08 10.35
C ARG A 51 0.81 1.53 10.69
N ASP A 52 0.11 2.46 10.03
CA ASP A 52 0.28 3.89 10.22
C ASP A 52 1.76 4.31 10.16
N ASN A 53 2.49 3.76 9.19
CA ASN A 53 3.89 4.09 9.00
C ASN A 53 4.02 5.43 8.27
N PRO A 54 4.68 6.46 8.83
CA PRO A 54 4.84 7.76 8.18
C PRO A 54 5.71 7.69 6.91
N GLU A 55 6.61 6.72 6.80
CA GLU A 55 7.44 6.50 5.61
C GLU A 55 6.73 5.63 4.55
N TRP A 56 5.46 5.27 4.77
CA TRP A 56 4.72 4.46 3.84
C TRP A 56 4.38 5.23 2.57
N GLU A 57 4.59 4.57 1.43
CA GLU A 57 4.16 5.07 0.13
C GLU A 57 3.12 4.15 -0.50
N PRO A 58 2.11 4.70 -1.21
CA PRO A 58 1.17 3.91 -1.99
C PRO A 58 1.85 3.24 -3.19
N ALA A 59 1.28 2.14 -3.64
CA ALA A 59 1.60 1.54 -4.93
C ALA A 59 1.34 2.53 -6.06
N PRO A 60 2.12 2.47 -7.17
CA PRO A 60 1.76 3.17 -8.39
C PRO A 60 0.34 2.74 -8.85
N PRO A 61 -0.52 3.67 -9.32
CA PRO A 61 -1.87 3.34 -9.76
C PRO A 61 -1.92 2.22 -10.83
N GLU A 62 -0.97 2.21 -11.76
CA GLU A 62 -0.84 1.21 -12.82
C GLU A 62 -0.57 -0.21 -12.31
N ALA A 63 -0.08 -0.35 -11.07
CA ALA A 63 0.14 -1.65 -10.45
C ALA A 63 -1.11 -2.20 -9.76
N VAL A 64 -2.18 -1.41 -9.62
CA VAL A 64 -3.42 -1.85 -8.97
C VAL A 64 -4.28 -2.62 -9.97
N ARG A 65 -4.39 -3.94 -9.77
CA ARG A 65 -5.22 -4.79 -10.62
C ARG A 65 -6.70 -4.60 -10.32
N GLN A 66 -7.50 -4.58 -11.38
CA GLN A 66 -8.95 -4.66 -11.29
C GLN A 66 -9.37 -6.09 -10.95
N MET A 67 -9.91 -6.30 -9.75
CA MET A 67 -10.36 -7.62 -9.30
C MET A 67 -11.21 -7.53 -8.05
N ARG A 68 -11.99 -8.60 -7.79
CA ARG A 68 -12.67 -8.75 -6.51
C ARG A 68 -11.66 -9.04 -5.40
N VAL A 69 -11.78 -8.30 -4.30
CA VAL A 69 -10.99 -8.50 -3.07
C VAL A 69 -11.92 -8.83 -1.92
N SER A 70 -11.37 -9.18 -0.77
CA SER A 70 -12.20 -9.45 0.41
C SER A 70 -12.92 -8.18 0.90
N PRO A 71 -14.12 -8.30 1.51
CA PRO A 71 -14.82 -7.15 2.09
C PRO A 71 -13.95 -6.35 3.08
N LYS A 72 -13.05 -7.03 3.80
CA LYS A 72 -12.09 -6.40 4.71
C LYS A 72 -11.08 -5.48 4.00
N ALA A 73 -10.68 -5.80 2.77
CA ALA A 73 -9.83 -4.92 1.98
C ALA A 73 -10.60 -3.68 1.49
N ILE A 74 -11.86 -3.85 1.08
CA ILE A 74 -12.76 -2.74 0.72
C ILE A 74 -12.96 -1.80 1.92
N ALA A 75 -13.41 -2.34 3.06
CA ALA A 75 -13.64 -1.57 4.28
C ALA A 75 -12.38 -0.83 4.75
N GLY A 76 -11.19 -1.41 4.56
CA GLY A 76 -9.92 -0.75 4.84
C GLY A 76 -9.65 0.46 3.95
N ALA A 77 -9.90 0.33 2.64
CA ALA A 77 -9.74 1.43 1.71
C ALA A 77 -10.80 2.53 1.93
N GLU A 78 -12.04 2.17 2.25
CA GLU A 78 -13.11 3.11 2.62
C GLU A 78 -12.77 3.91 3.88
N ALA A 79 -12.32 3.22 4.93
CA ALA A 79 -11.92 3.86 6.18
C ALA A 79 -10.79 4.87 5.97
N MET A 80 -9.80 4.51 5.16
CA MET A 80 -8.70 5.43 4.86
C MET A 80 -9.12 6.60 3.96
N LEU A 81 -9.99 6.35 2.98
CA LEU A 81 -10.55 7.41 2.14
C LEU A 81 -11.31 8.44 2.99
N ALA A 82 -12.14 7.98 3.93
CA ALA A 82 -12.87 8.83 4.87
C ALA A 82 -11.93 9.60 5.79
N TYR A 83 -10.89 8.95 6.32
CA TYR A 83 -9.86 9.61 7.14
C TYR A 83 -9.19 10.75 6.38
N HIS A 84 -8.65 10.49 5.18
CA HIS A 84 -7.95 11.54 4.42
C HIS A 84 -8.90 12.64 3.95
N ARG A 85 -10.17 12.34 3.70
CA ARG A 85 -11.20 13.37 3.46
C ARG A 85 -11.37 14.28 4.67
N GLN A 86 -11.53 13.73 5.87
CA GLN A 86 -11.66 14.51 7.10
C GLN A 86 -10.41 15.37 7.35
N GLN A 87 -9.22 14.79 7.16
CA GLN A 87 -7.98 15.53 7.36
C GLN A 87 -7.80 16.69 6.37
N LEU A 88 -8.36 16.62 5.16
CA LEU A 88 -8.35 17.76 4.24
C LEU A 88 -9.15 18.97 4.75
N GLU A 89 -10.18 18.73 5.57
CA GLU A 89 -10.97 19.80 6.20
C GLU A 89 -10.21 20.44 7.38
N LEU A 90 -9.29 19.69 7.98
CA LEU A 90 -8.49 20.12 9.14
C LEU A 90 -7.11 20.68 8.77
N ALA A 91 -6.57 20.32 7.61
CA ALA A 91 -5.20 20.64 7.21
C ALA A 91 -4.95 22.15 7.19
N HIS A 92 -3.87 22.57 7.86
CA HIS A 92 -3.56 23.98 8.11
C HIS A 92 -2.56 24.56 7.10
N ASP A 93 -1.84 23.70 6.38
CA ASP A 93 -0.87 24.12 5.37
C ASP A 93 -1.00 23.35 4.04
N GLU A 94 -0.36 23.89 2.99
CA GLU A 94 -0.43 23.33 1.64
C GLU A 94 0.22 21.94 1.53
N GLN A 95 1.26 21.68 2.32
CA GLN A 95 1.98 20.41 2.29
C GLN A 95 1.13 19.27 2.86
N GLU A 96 0.46 19.51 3.99
CA GLU A 96 -0.53 18.60 4.57
C GLU A 96 -1.68 18.37 3.58
N GLN A 97 -2.26 19.43 3.02
CA GLN A 97 -3.35 19.28 2.04
C GLN A 97 -2.90 18.47 0.82
N ARG A 98 -1.68 18.69 0.31
CA ARG A 98 -1.13 17.93 -0.82
C ARG A 98 -0.98 16.46 -0.47
N TYR A 99 -0.50 16.14 0.73
CA TYR A 99 -0.40 14.77 1.23
C TYR A 99 -1.78 14.10 1.28
N HIS A 100 -2.76 14.70 1.97
CA HIS A 100 -4.08 14.11 2.11
C HIS A 100 -4.83 14.02 0.77
N ARG A 101 -4.64 14.96 -0.18
CA ARG A 101 -5.17 14.86 -1.56
C ARG A 101 -4.58 13.67 -2.32
N ARG A 102 -3.27 13.46 -2.21
CA ARG A 102 -2.58 12.31 -2.83
C ARG A 102 -3.13 10.99 -2.28
N MET A 103 -3.28 10.89 -0.96
CA MET A 103 -3.80 9.68 -0.32
C MET A 103 -5.28 9.45 -0.65
N TRP A 104 -6.11 10.49 -0.65
CA TRP A 104 -7.51 10.40 -1.07
C TRP A 104 -7.63 9.86 -2.50
N THR A 105 -6.83 10.39 -3.43
CA THR A 105 -6.77 9.90 -4.82
C THR A 105 -6.40 8.43 -4.90
N HIS A 106 -5.41 8.01 -4.11
CA HIS A 106 -4.98 6.61 -4.03
C HIS A 106 -6.11 5.69 -3.54
N TYR A 107 -6.73 5.99 -2.40
CA TYR A 107 -7.80 5.12 -1.86
C TYR A 107 -9.05 5.10 -2.73
N ALA A 108 -9.41 6.22 -3.37
CA ALA A 108 -10.48 6.26 -4.36
C ALA A 108 -10.18 5.37 -5.57
N HIS A 109 -8.93 5.37 -6.04
CA HIS A 109 -8.48 4.50 -7.11
C HIS A 109 -8.60 3.01 -6.75
N LEU A 110 -8.19 2.63 -5.53
CA LEU A 110 -8.34 1.26 -5.05
C LEU A 110 -9.80 0.79 -5.07
N LEU A 111 -10.71 1.60 -4.55
CA LEU A 111 -12.14 1.28 -4.52
C LEU A 111 -12.72 1.14 -5.93
N ARG A 112 -12.28 1.94 -6.89
CA ARG A 112 -12.69 1.78 -8.30
C ARG A 112 -12.20 0.46 -8.89
N CYS A 113 -10.96 0.06 -8.62
CA CYS A 113 -10.40 -1.19 -9.13
C CYS A 113 -11.00 -2.43 -8.45
N TRP A 114 -11.45 -2.31 -7.19
CA TRP A 114 -11.87 -3.45 -6.38
C TRP A 114 -13.38 -3.56 -6.14
N GLY A 115 -14.12 -2.47 -6.27
CA GLY A 115 -15.56 -2.37 -6.02
C GLY A 115 -16.45 -2.76 -7.19
N ALA A 116 -15.87 -3.04 -8.37
CA ALA A 116 -16.61 -3.55 -9.52
C ALA A 116 -16.99 -5.04 -9.30
N GLY A 117 -18.00 -5.31 -8.47
CA GLY A 117 -18.59 -6.65 -8.36
C GLY A 117 -19.20 -7.05 -7.02
N SER A 118 -19.56 -6.13 -6.14
CA SER A 118 -20.48 -6.39 -5.01
C SER A 118 -21.93 -6.15 -5.42
#